data_AF-A0A9E5NQV5-F1
#
_entry.id   AF-A0A9E5NQV5-F1
#
_cell.length_a   1.000
_cell.length_b   1.000
_cell.length_c   1.000
_cell.angle_alpha   90.00
_cell.angle_beta   90.00
_cell.angle_gamma   90.00
#
_symmetry.space_group_name_H-M   'P 1'
#
loop_
_entity.id
_entity.type
_entity.pdbx_description
1 polymer ?
#
loop_
_entity_poly.entity_id
_entity_poly.type
_entity_poly.pdbx_seq_one_letter_code
_entity_poly.pdbx_strand_id
1 'polypeptide(L)'
;MGKCVWWKRDLAILGLYLLLAIILTYPLVLHFTTHVPGDGSDDPALVWNLWWVKHALVDLGANPFDCDFMFHPIGIDLTFYTLTIVNGLISVVLQPIIGLVATSNFILLTSFVLSAYGAYLLVRYLLPSEALAVVPFISGLIYAFSSNRLIYASLGQFNIASTQWIPFYVLFLMKTHRHPNRLRYLLLAAVFLLLNGYSELTYASFLIILTAIYLLYWVAADGWKRSLPFLRNLAFVGIIFLLGMSPVLYRMVRVMAVEGDFLVEGLGFANVFSADVLGFLVPSHLHPLSDLWRKRFDFSYLNFV
;
A
#
# COMPACT_ATOMS: atom_id res chain seq x y z
N MET A 1 8.57 36.32 3.32
CA MET A 1 7.54 35.98 4.33
C MET A 1 6.71 34.71 4.02
N GLY A 2 7.17 33.78 3.17
CA GLY A 2 6.29 32.73 2.64
C GLY A 2 6.42 31.31 3.20
N LYS A 3 7.46 30.93 3.96
CA LYS A 3 7.68 29.51 4.35
C LYS A 3 6.89 29.07 5.59
N CYS A 4 6.52 30.00 6.48
CA CYS A 4 5.97 29.67 7.80
C CYS A 4 4.47 29.27 7.79
N VAL A 5 3.77 29.42 6.66
CA VAL A 5 2.32 29.14 6.56
C VAL A 5 2.02 27.74 5.98
N TRP A 6 2.91 27.21 5.14
CA TRP A 6 2.66 25.94 4.42
C TRP A 6 2.72 24.75 5.36
N TRP A 7 3.72 24.68 6.24
CA TRP A 7 3.86 23.58 7.19
C TRP A 7 2.68 23.54 8.19
N LYS A 8 2.17 24.71 8.62
CA LYS A 8 0.98 24.77 9.48
C LYS A 8 -0.27 24.21 8.79
N ARG A 9 -0.45 24.52 7.51
CA ARG A 9 -1.56 23.99 6.71
C ARG A 9 -1.43 22.48 6.51
N ASP A 10 -0.25 22.00 6.15
CA ASP A 10 -0.04 20.57 5.93
C ASP A 10 -0.19 19.77 7.23
N LEU A 11 0.25 20.31 8.37
CA LEU A 11 -0.02 19.74 9.70
C LEU A 11 -1.51 19.70 10.04
N ALA A 12 -2.26 20.77 9.75
CA ALA A 12 -3.70 20.78 9.97
C ALA A 12 -4.41 19.71 9.12
N ILE A 13 -4.00 19.54 7.86
CA ILE A 13 -4.55 18.52 6.96
C ILE A 13 -4.22 17.10 7.45
N LEU A 14 -2.97 16.86 7.87
CA LEU A 14 -2.57 15.59 8.47
C LEU A 14 -3.37 15.31 9.75
N GLY A 15 -3.58 16.30 10.60
CA GLY A 15 -4.39 16.18 11.81
C GLY A 15 -5.85 15.84 11.52
N LEU A 16 -6.45 16.44 10.49
CA LEU A 16 -7.82 16.12 10.07
C LEU A 16 -7.93 14.69 9.50
N TYR A 17 -6.97 14.25 8.69
CA TYR A 17 -6.94 12.87 8.20
C TYR A 17 -6.70 11.87 9.33
N LEU A 18 -5.86 12.20 10.31
CA LEU A 18 -5.64 11.36 11.48
C LEU A 18 -6.92 11.26 12.33
N LEU A 19 -7.60 12.38 12.56
CA LEU A 19 -8.88 12.40 13.29
C LEU A 19 -9.90 11.50 12.59
N LEU A 20 -10.01 11.60 11.27
CA LEU A 20 -10.93 10.75 10.52
C LEU A 20 -10.53 9.27 10.56
N ALA A 21 -9.24 8.95 10.48
CA ALA A 21 -8.76 7.58 10.63
C ALA A 21 -9.12 7.01 12.01
N ILE A 22 -8.97 7.79 13.08
CA ILE A 22 -9.37 7.39 14.43
C ILE A 22 -10.88 7.16 14.52
N ILE A 23 -11.69 8.06 13.94
CA ILE A 23 -13.16 7.94 13.96
C ILE A 23 -13.59 6.68 13.19
N LEU A 24 -13.06 6.45 11.99
CA LEU A 24 -13.47 5.35 11.12
C LEU A 24 -12.89 4.00 11.54
N THR A 25 -11.87 3.97 12.39
CA THR A 25 -11.34 2.74 13.00
C THR A 25 -11.80 2.56 14.44
N TYR A 26 -12.71 3.40 14.95
CA TYR A 26 -13.29 3.20 16.27
C TYR A 26 -13.92 1.79 16.38
N PRO A 27 -13.71 1.04 17.49
CA PRO A 27 -13.13 1.45 18.77
C PRO A 27 -11.62 1.22 18.94
N LEU A 28 -10.85 1.04 17.85
CA LEU A 28 -9.42 0.68 17.91
C LEU A 28 -8.60 1.52 18.87
N VAL A 29 -8.81 2.83 18.91
CA VAL A 29 -8.07 3.75 19.79
C VAL A 29 -8.22 3.42 21.29
N LEU A 30 -9.34 2.82 21.69
CA LEU A 30 -9.58 2.39 23.08
C LEU A 30 -8.82 1.10 23.44
N HIS A 31 -8.47 0.31 22.42
CA HIS A 31 -7.84 -1.00 22.55
C HIS A 31 -6.49 -1.08 21.83
N PHE A 32 -5.83 0.07 21.66
CA PHE A 32 -4.69 0.25 20.77
C PHE A 32 -3.48 -0.65 21.07
N THR A 33 -3.33 -1.11 22.31
CA THR A 33 -2.22 -2.00 22.73
C THR A 33 -2.64 -3.45 22.88
N THR A 34 -3.93 -3.77 22.78
CA THR A 34 -4.48 -5.10 23.12
C THR A 34 -5.18 -5.79 21.96
N HIS A 35 -5.69 -5.04 20.98
CA HIS A 35 -6.42 -5.57 19.84
C HIS A 35 -5.86 -4.99 18.53
N VAL A 36 -6.00 -5.76 17.45
CA VAL A 36 -5.76 -5.30 16.07
C VAL A 36 -7.07 -5.35 15.29
N PRO A 37 -7.27 -4.49 14.27
CA PRO A 37 -8.43 -4.60 13.39
C PRO A 37 -8.37 -5.90 12.59
N GLY A 38 -9.51 -6.58 12.50
CA GLY A 38 -9.64 -7.86 11.85
C GLY A 38 -10.81 -8.65 12.40
N ASP A 39 -11.10 -9.77 11.75
CA ASP A 39 -12.08 -10.78 12.15
C ASP A 39 -11.41 -12.02 12.77
N GLY A 40 -10.09 -12.01 12.92
CA GLY A 40 -9.28 -13.12 13.40
C GLY A 40 -8.72 -14.01 12.29
N SER A 41 -9.02 -13.72 11.01
CA SER A 41 -8.53 -14.52 9.88
C SER A 41 -7.10 -14.16 9.52
N ASP A 42 -6.87 -12.99 8.92
CA ASP A 42 -5.54 -12.59 8.41
C ASP A 42 -4.76 -11.70 9.39
N ASP A 43 -5.43 -11.03 10.32
CA ASP A 43 -4.77 -10.14 11.27
C ASP A 43 -3.71 -10.82 12.14
N PRO A 44 -3.89 -12.06 12.66
CA PRO A 44 -2.86 -12.68 13.49
C PRO A 44 -1.60 -13.00 12.67
N ALA A 45 -1.76 -13.43 11.41
CA ALA A 45 -0.66 -13.75 10.52
C ALA A 45 0.14 -12.49 10.15
N LEU A 46 -0.53 -11.39 9.80
CA LEU A 46 0.16 -10.15 9.47
C LEU A 46 0.81 -9.50 10.70
N VAL A 47 0.24 -9.64 11.90
CA VAL A 47 0.92 -9.23 13.15
C VAL A 47 2.13 -10.11 13.42
N TRP A 48 2.04 -11.42 13.18
CA TRP A 48 3.17 -12.34 13.30
C TRP A 48 4.32 -11.94 12.38
N ASN A 49 4.03 -11.49 11.15
CA ASN A 49 5.05 -11.01 10.21
C ASN A 49 5.90 -9.88 10.78
N LEU A 50 5.26 -8.92 11.46
CA LEU A 50 5.95 -7.80 12.10
C LEU A 50 6.91 -8.27 13.19
N TRP A 51 6.46 -9.23 14.00
CA TRP A 51 7.30 -9.85 15.03
C TRP A 51 8.44 -10.65 14.41
N TRP A 52 8.15 -11.48 13.41
CA TRP A 52 9.10 -12.37 12.77
C TRP A 52 10.23 -11.59 12.10
N VAL A 53 9.93 -10.53 11.35
CA VAL A 53 10.96 -9.72 10.70
C VAL A 53 11.92 -9.13 11.74
N LYS A 54 11.41 -8.63 12.87
CA LYS A 54 12.26 -8.18 13.98
C LYS A 54 13.06 -9.33 14.57
N HIS A 55 12.43 -10.46 14.84
CA HIS A 55 13.08 -11.60 15.47
C HIS A 55 14.21 -12.16 14.60
N ALA A 56 13.94 -12.39 13.32
CA ALA A 56 14.93 -12.86 12.35
C ALA A 56 16.10 -11.89 12.21
N LEU A 57 15.84 -10.60 11.96
CA LEU A 57 16.90 -9.63 11.71
C LEU A 57 17.72 -9.26 12.95
N VAL A 58 17.07 -9.14 14.11
CA VAL A 58 17.71 -8.59 15.33
C VAL A 58 18.12 -9.68 16.31
N ASP A 59 17.24 -10.64 16.59
CA ASP A 59 17.49 -11.63 17.63
C ASP A 59 18.30 -12.82 17.10
N LEU A 60 18.02 -13.25 15.86
CA LEU A 60 18.71 -14.37 15.22
C LEU A 60 19.87 -13.93 14.31
N GLY A 61 19.86 -12.69 13.80
CA GLY A 61 20.81 -12.25 12.77
C GLY A 61 20.66 -13.01 11.45
N ALA A 62 19.45 -13.51 11.17
CA ALA A 62 19.11 -14.35 10.05
C ALA A 62 18.34 -13.58 8.96
N ASN A 63 18.27 -14.19 7.77
CA ASN A 63 17.45 -13.65 6.69
C ASN A 63 15.96 -13.86 7.02
N PRO A 64 15.11 -12.82 7.00
CA PRO A 64 13.70 -12.95 7.36
C PRO A 64 12.88 -13.82 6.39
N PHE A 65 13.42 -14.13 5.20
CA PHE A 65 12.79 -15.05 4.26
C PHE A 65 13.04 -16.54 4.60
N ASP A 66 14.01 -16.87 5.45
CA ASP A 66 14.26 -18.26 5.88
C ASP A 66 13.64 -18.49 7.26
N CYS A 67 12.56 -19.28 7.35
CA CYS A 67 11.82 -19.49 8.59
C CYS A 67 11.86 -20.94 9.06
N ASP A 68 12.59 -21.19 10.17
CA ASP A 68 12.65 -22.51 10.81
C ASP A 68 11.62 -22.70 11.94
N PHE A 69 10.85 -21.65 12.26
CA PHE A 69 9.78 -21.71 13.28
C PHE A 69 8.53 -22.41 12.77
N MET A 70 8.23 -22.26 11.47
CA MET A 70 7.14 -22.97 10.82
C MET A 70 7.69 -24.24 10.17
N PHE A 71 6.90 -25.32 10.20
CA PHE A 71 7.27 -26.61 9.59
C PHE A 71 8.60 -27.21 10.10
N HIS A 72 8.97 -26.97 11.36
CA HIS A 72 10.16 -27.59 11.95
C HIS A 72 10.10 -29.14 11.86
N PRO A 73 11.20 -29.84 11.52
CA PRO A 73 12.57 -29.35 11.28
C PRO A 73 12.88 -28.96 9.83
N ILE A 74 11.88 -28.93 8.95
CA ILE A 74 12.06 -28.67 7.51
C ILE A 74 12.23 -27.17 7.25
N GLY A 75 11.47 -26.33 7.96
CA GLY A 75 11.42 -24.90 7.72
C GLY A 75 10.59 -24.54 6.48
N ILE A 76 10.54 -23.25 6.16
CA ILE A 76 9.87 -22.72 4.96
C ILE A 76 10.55 -21.45 4.45
N ASP A 77 10.61 -21.30 3.12
CA ASP A 77 11.00 -20.05 2.47
C ASP A 77 9.77 -19.14 2.32
N LEU A 78 9.82 -17.97 2.95
CA LEU A 78 8.76 -16.97 2.98
C LEU A 78 8.81 -15.99 1.79
N THR A 79 9.62 -16.24 0.76
CA THR A 79 9.78 -15.33 -0.39
C THR A 79 8.47 -15.16 -1.18
N PHE A 80 7.69 -16.23 -1.34
CA PHE A 80 6.35 -16.19 -1.97
C PHE A 80 5.22 -15.92 -0.96
N TYR A 81 5.56 -15.75 0.32
CA TYR A 81 4.61 -15.39 1.37
C TYR A 81 4.53 -13.86 1.51
N THR A 82 3.34 -13.36 1.83
CA THR A 82 3.07 -11.91 1.96
C THR A 82 3.66 -11.35 3.26
N LEU A 83 4.99 -11.29 3.34
CA LEU A 83 5.70 -10.95 4.57
C LEU A 83 5.67 -9.44 4.91
N THR A 84 5.39 -8.56 3.93
CA THR A 84 5.31 -7.10 4.12
C THR A 84 6.58 -6.48 4.73
N ILE A 85 7.76 -6.75 4.15
CA ILE A 85 9.08 -6.38 4.70
C ILE A 85 9.17 -4.91 5.13
N VAL A 86 8.62 -3.95 4.37
CA VAL A 86 8.65 -2.53 4.78
C VAL A 86 7.97 -2.30 6.12
N ASN A 87 6.81 -2.94 6.34
CA ASN A 87 6.09 -2.86 7.61
C ASN A 87 6.88 -3.55 8.72
N GLY A 88 7.49 -4.71 8.44
CA GLY A 88 8.38 -5.41 9.36
C GLY A 88 9.62 -4.58 9.77
N LEU A 89 10.23 -3.85 8.84
CA LEU A 89 11.36 -2.95 9.12
C LEU A 89 10.94 -1.74 9.97
N ILE A 90 9.74 -1.21 9.76
CA ILE A 90 9.15 -0.20 10.66
C ILE A 90 8.94 -0.83 12.05
N SER A 91 8.48 -2.09 12.10
CA SER A 91 8.28 -2.81 13.34
C SER A 91 9.56 -3.03 14.13
N VAL A 92 10.68 -3.35 13.48
CA VAL A 92 12.01 -3.48 14.12
C VAL A 92 12.33 -2.27 15.01
N VAL A 93 11.96 -1.06 14.57
CA VAL A 93 12.22 0.18 15.30
C VAL A 93 11.15 0.47 16.37
N LEU A 94 9.87 0.25 16.05
CA LEU A 94 8.76 0.66 16.91
C LEU A 94 8.36 -0.39 17.96
N GLN A 95 8.44 -1.67 17.62
CA GLN A 95 8.04 -2.78 18.48
C GLN A 95 8.71 -2.76 19.86
N PRO A 96 10.01 -2.44 20.00
CA PRO A 96 10.65 -2.31 21.32
C PRO A 96 10.14 -1.14 22.16
N ILE A 97 9.55 -0.11 21.52
CA ILE A 97 9.14 1.15 22.17
C ILE A 97 7.67 1.07 22.61
N ILE A 98 6.79 0.62 21.73
CA ILE A 98 5.34 0.65 21.95
C ILE A 98 4.70 -0.74 21.97
N GLY A 99 5.45 -1.80 21.72
CA GLY A 99 4.96 -3.17 21.64
C GLY A 99 4.43 -3.55 20.25
N LEU A 100 4.27 -4.86 20.03
CA LEU A 100 3.91 -5.43 18.72
C LEU A 100 2.51 -4.99 18.25
N VAL A 101 1.50 -5.12 19.10
CA VAL A 101 0.11 -4.78 18.77
C VAL A 101 -0.04 -3.30 18.45
N ALA A 102 0.51 -2.43 19.31
CA ALA A 102 0.48 -0.98 19.07
C ALA A 102 1.25 -0.58 17.81
N THR A 103 2.33 -1.29 17.48
CA THR A 103 3.09 -1.08 16.24
C THR A 103 2.26 -1.42 15.01
N SER A 104 1.55 -2.55 15.02
CA SER A 104 0.63 -2.93 13.93
C SER A 104 -0.44 -1.86 13.70
N ASN A 105 -1.08 -1.41 14.79
CA ASN A 105 -2.11 -0.37 14.75
C ASN A 105 -1.56 0.98 14.29
N PHE A 106 -0.34 1.34 14.72
CA PHE A 106 0.33 2.55 14.27
C PHE A 106 0.64 2.52 12.77
N ILE A 107 1.13 1.39 12.25
CA ILE A 107 1.40 1.20 10.82
C ILE A 107 0.09 1.34 10.02
N LEU A 108 -0.98 0.68 10.46
CA LEU A 108 -2.29 0.79 9.80
C LEU A 108 -2.81 2.23 9.78
N LEU A 109 -2.87 2.93 10.93
CA LEU A 109 -3.33 4.32 10.98
C LEU A 109 -2.47 5.26 10.12
N THR A 110 -1.15 5.08 10.18
CA THR A 110 -0.21 5.86 9.37
C THR A 110 -0.42 5.61 7.88
N SER A 111 -0.75 4.38 7.48
CA SER A 111 -1.11 4.07 6.10
C SER A 111 -2.31 4.91 5.65
N PHE A 112 -3.36 5.06 6.47
CA PHE A 112 -4.54 5.86 6.15
C PHE A 112 -4.16 7.32 5.92
N VAL A 113 -3.44 7.91 6.87
CA VAL A 113 -3.04 9.32 6.84
C VAL A 113 -2.11 9.61 5.65
N LEU A 114 -1.11 8.76 5.41
CA LEU A 114 -0.16 8.96 4.32
C LEU A 114 -0.78 8.75 2.95
N SER A 115 -1.69 7.78 2.77
CA SER A 115 -2.48 7.66 1.55
C SER A 115 -3.29 8.92 1.27
N ALA A 116 -3.97 9.45 2.29
CA ALA A 116 -4.82 10.64 2.14
C ALA A 116 -3.98 11.85 1.76
N TYR A 117 -2.88 12.04 2.48
CA TYR A 117 -1.96 13.14 2.24
C TYR A 117 -1.24 13.04 0.90
N GLY A 118 -0.81 11.85 0.50
CA GLY A 118 -0.22 11.62 -0.83
C GLY A 118 -1.19 11.99 -1.95
N ALA A 119 -2.46 11.55 -1.84
CA ALA A 119 -3.50 11.88 -2.81
C ALA A 119 -3.84 13.39 -2.80
N TYR A 120 -3.89 14.03 -1.63
CA TYR A 120 -3.99 15.48 -1.50
C TYR A 120 -2.86 16.20 -2.24
N LEU A 121 -1.61 15.78 -2.05
CA LEU A 121 -0.46 16.38 -2.75
C LEU A 121 -0.48 16.13 -4.26
N LEU A 122 -0.92 14.94 -4.69
CA LEU A 122 -1.08 14.60 -6.09
C LEU A 122 -2.10 15.51 -6.76
N VAL A 123 -3.31 15.60 -6.22
CA VAL A 123 -4.38 16.43 -6.81
C VAL A 123 -4.03 17.91 -6.76
N ARG A 124 -3.42 18.38 -5.66
CA ARG A 124 -2.91 19.75 -5.56
C ARG A 124 -1.85 20.06 -6.63
N TYR A 125 -1.08 19.07 -7.08
CA TYR A 125 -0.10 19.24 -8.15
C TYR A 125 -0.74 19.23 -9.55
N LEU A 126 -1.89 18.58 -9.70
CA LEU A 126 -2.64 18.53 -10.96
C LEU A 126 -3.48 19.79 -11.18
N LEU A 127 -4.02 20.34 -10.11
CA LEU A 127 -4.91 21.49 -10.17
C LEU A 127 -4.15 22.81 -10.35
N PRO A 128 -4.77 23.79 -11.03
CA PRO A 128 -4.24 25.14 -11.13
C PRO A 128 -4.29 25.87 -9.76
N SER A 129 -3.57 26.98 -9.64
CA SER A 129 -3.39 27.68 -8.35
C SER A 129 -4.69 28.27 -7.80
N GLU A 130 -5.67 28.52 -8.67
CA GLU A 130 -6.98 29.10 -8.40
C GLU A 130 -8.00 28.06 -7.94
N ALA A 131 -7.69 26.76 -8.05
CA ALA A 131 -8.61 25.71 -7.65
C ALA A 131 -8.94 25.79 -6.16
N LEU A 132 -10.21 25.52 -5.82
CA LEU A 132 -10.67 25.52 -4.44
C LEU A 132 -9.83 24.54 -3.60
N ALA A 133 -9.25 25.04 -2.51
CA ALA A 133 -8.38 24.27 -1.62
C ALA A 133 -9.05 23.00 -1.05
N VAL A 134 -10.38 22.96 -1.04
CA VAL A 134 -11.19 21.83 -0.60
C VAL A 134 -11.09 20.64 -1.56
N VAL A 135 -10.83 20.85 -2.85
CA VAL A 135 -10.83 19.77 -3.86
C VAL A 135 -9.71 18.77 -3.59
N PRO A 136 -8.42 19.17 -3.47
CA PRO A 136 -7.37 18.23 -3.06
C PRO A 136 -7.66 17.54 -1.73
N PHE A 137 -8.25 18.27 -0.77
CA PHE A 137 -8.56 17.72 0.55
C PHE A 137 -9.57 16.57 0.44
N ILE A 138 -10.67 16.79 -0.29
CA ILE A 138 -11.70 15.79 -0.56
C ILE A 138 -11.14 14.62 -1.38
N SER A 139 -10.26 14.87 -2.36
CA SER A 139 -9.62 13.77 -3.10
C SER A 139 -8.78 12.87 -2.20
N GLY A 140 -8.06 13.45 -1.24
CA GLY A 140 -7.36 12.67 -0.21
C GLY A 140 -8.31 11.83 0.65
N LEU A 141 -9.46 12.40 1.03
CA LEU A 141 -10.50 11.68 1.76
C LEU A 141 -11.03 10.47 0.98
N ILE A 142 -11.45 10.70 -0.27
CA ILE A 142 -12.03 9.66 -1.13
C ILE A 142 -11.03 8.54 -1.37
N TYR A 143 -9.76 8.87 -1.63
CA TYR A 143 -8.72 7.88 -1.87
C TYR A 143 -8.48 6.99 -0.64
N ALA A 144 -8.25 7.61 0.51
CA ALA A 144 -7.76 6.90 1.68
C ALA A 144 -8.86 6.23 2.51
N PHE A 145 -10.08 6.74 2.47
CA PHE A 145 -11.21 6.26 3.28
C PHE A 145 -12.33 5.66 2.42
N SER A 146 -11.98 5.17 1.23
CA SER A 146 -12.90 4.41 0.38
C SER A 146 -13.33 3.11 1.06
N SER A 147 -14.57 2.68 0.77
CA SER A 147 -15.18 1.47 1.33
C SER A 147 -14.27 0.24 1.19
N ASN A 148 -13.69 0.04 0.00
CA ASN A 148 -12.79 -1.07 -0.30
C ASN A 148 -11.66 -1.21 0.73
N ARG A 149 -11.03 -0.09 1.10
CA ARG A 149 -9.90 -0.12 2.03
C ARG A 149 -10.31 -0.40 3.46
N LEU A 150 -11.47 0.14 3.88
CA LEU A 150 -12.03 -0.13 5.21
C LEU A 150 -12.45 -1.59 5.35
N ILE A 151 -13.00 -2.19 4.28
CA ILE A 151 -13.31 -3.63 4.23
C ILE A 151 -12.05 -4.45 4.47
N TYR A 152 -10.97 -4.23 3.72
CA TYR A 152 -9.72 -4.98 3.92
C TYR A 152 -9.11 -4.76 5.31
N ALA A 153 -9.19 -3.54 5.86
CA ALA A 153 -8.77 -3.30 7.23
C ALA A 153 -9.63 -4.06 8.26
N SER A 154 -10.93 -4.20 8.02
CA SER A 154 -11.84 -4.97 8.90
C SER A 154 -11.66 -6.48 8.81
N LEU A 155 -11.14 -6.99 7.68
CA LEU A 155 -10.76 -8.39 7.49
C LEU A 155 -9.33 -8.70 7.97
N GLY A 156 -8.65 -7.72 8.57
CA GLY A 156 -7.28 -7.90 9.06
C GLY A 156 -6.20 -7.80 7.99
N GLN A 157 -6.58 -7.61 6.72
CA GLN A 157 -5.67 -7.52 5.57
C GLN A 157 -5.04 -6.13 5.42
N PHE A 158 -4.29 -5.70 6.43
CA PHE A 158 -3.69 -4.36 6.40
C PHE A 158 -2.56 -4.21 5.37
N ASN A 159 -2.01 -5.30 4.82
CA ASN A 159 -1.12 -5.25 3.66
C ASN A 159 -1.82 -4.63 2.44
N ILE A 160 -3.06 -5.06 2.16
CA ILE A 160 -3.89 -4.52 1.08
C ILE A 160 -4.36 -3.11 1.44
N ALA A 161 -4.67 -2.86 2.72
CA ALA A 161 -4.95 -1.50 3.16
C ALA A 161 -3.73 -0.56 3.07
N SER A 162 -2.49 -1.06 2.93
CA SER A 162 -1.26 -0.26 2.88
C SER A 162 -0.98 0.33 1.49
N THR A 163 -1.84 1.24 1.04
CA THR A 163 -1.75 1.89 -0.29
C THR A 163 -0.99 3.22 -0.30
N GLN A 164 -0.33 3.58 0.80
CA GLN A 164 0.21 4.93 1.02
C GLN A 164 1.23 5.37 -0.04
N TRP A 165 1.99 4.44 -0.61
CA TRP A 165 3.07 4.77 -1.54
C TRP A 165 2.57 5.08 -2.95
N ILE A 166 1.41 4.57 -3.35
CA ILE A 166 0.82 4.72 -4.69
C ILE A 166 0.69 6.20 -5.10
N PRO A 167 0.01 7.08 -4.33
CA PRO A 167 -0.16 8.47 -4.76
C PRO A 167 1.16 9.25 -4.78
N PHE A 168 2.10 8.93 -3.89
CA PHE A 168 3.44 9.53 -3.94
C PHE A 168 4.21 9.08 -5.18
N TYR A 169 4.17 7.79 -5.52
CA TYR A 169 4.77 7.28 -6.74
C TYR A 169 4.21 8.02 -7.97
N VAL A 170 2.88 8.07 -8.13
CA VAL A 170 2.25 8.74 -9.27
C VAL A 170 2.63 10.22 -9.33
N LEU A 171 2.64 10.91 -8.18
CA LEU A 171 3.08 12.31 -8.11
C LEU A 171 4.53 12.49 -8.60
N PHE A 172 5.45 11.63 -8.17
CA PHE A 172 6.85 11.73 -8.55
C PHE A 172 7.14 11.20 -9.95
N LEU A 173 6.34 10.27 -10.48
CA LEU A 173 6.34 9.87 -11.88
C LEU A 173 6.01 11.09 -12.77
N MET A 174 4.92 11.79 -12.46
CA MET A 174 4.49 12.97 -13.22
C MET A 174 5.48 14.14 -13.08
N LYS A 175 6.07 14.35 -11.89
CA LYS A 175 7.13 15.36 -11.69
C LYS A 175 8.40 15.01 -12.46
N THR A 176 8.77 13.74 -12.52
CA THR A 176 9.92 13.26 -13.29
C THR A 176 9.71 13.46 -14.78
N HIS A 177 8.49 13.24 -15.27
CA HIS A 177 8.13 13.52 -16.65
C HIS A 177 8.20 15.03 -16.97
N ARG A 178 7.54 15.89 -16.18
CA ARG A 178 7.50 17.35 -16.43
C ARG A 178 8.85 18.04 -16.19
N HIS A 179 9.71 17.47 -15.36
CA HIS A 179 11.01 18.06 -15.00
C HIS A 179 12.13 17.02 -15.06
N PRO A 180 12.52 16.57 -16.27
CA PRO A 180 13.40 15.42 -16.45
C PRO A 180 14.84 15.63 -15.95
N ASN A 181 15.25 16.88 -15.72
CA ASN A 181 16.59 17.22 -15.23
C ASN A 181 16.69 17.27 -13.69
N ARG A 182 15.60 17.02 -12.96
CA ARG A 182 15.57 17.06 -11.50
C ARG A 182 15.71 15.64 -10.93
N LEU A 183 16.95 15.21 -10.68
CA LEU A 183 17.27 13.88 -10.17
C LEU A 183 16.46 13.49 -8.93
N ARG A 184 16.17 14.45 -8.04
CA ARG A 184 15.33 14.23 -6.85
C ARG A 184 13.97 13.56 -7.16
N TYR A 185 13.33 13.90 -8.28
CA TYR A 185 12.00 13.36 -8.60
C TYR A 185 12.10 11.93 -9.08
N LEU A 186 13.12 11.64 -9.88
CA LEU A 186 13.45 10.28 -10.32
C LEU A 186 13.75 9.40 -9.11
N LEU A 187 14.61 9.85 -8.20
CA LEU A 187 14.96 9.10 -6.99
C LEU A 187 13.73 8.84 -6.11
N LEU A 188 12.89 9.85 -5.90
CA LEU A 188 11.67 9.68 -5.10
C LEU A 188 10.67 8.73 -5.79
N ALA A 189 10.51 8.80 -7.11
CA ALA A 189 9.69 7.84 -7.85
C ALA A 189 10.22 6.40 -7.68
N ALA A 190 11.53 6.19 -7.80
CA ALA A 190 12.14 4.88 -7.59
C ALA A 190 11.95 4.37 -6.15
N VAL A 191 12.16 5.24 -5.15
CA VAL A 191 11.96 4.90 -3.73
C VAL A 191 10.52 4.52 -3.46
N PHE A 192 9.53 5.29 -3.92
CA PHE A 192 8.13 4.94 -3.68
C PHE A 192 7.69 3.68 -4.42
N LEU A 193 8.23 3.41 -5.61
CA LEU A 193 7.99 2.14 -6.30
C LEU A 193 8.57 0.96 -5.52
N LEU A 194 9.79 1.12 -4.99
CA LEU A 194 10.48 0.10 -4.22
C LEU A 194 9.78 -0.16 -2.88
N LEU A 195 9.40 0.90 -2.15
CA LEU A 195 8.62 0.79 -0.92
C LEU A 195 7.28 0.09 -1.18
N ASN A 196 6.64 0.38 -2.32
CA ASN A 196 5.42 -0.32 -2.71
C ASN A 196 5.69 -1.81 -3.00
N GLY A 197 6.75 -2.15 -3.75
CA GLY A 197 7.13 -3.54 -4.04
C GLY A 197 7.41 -4.38 -2.80
N TYR A 198 8.04 -3.79 -1.78
CA TYR A 198 8.28 -4.46 -0.50
C TYR A 198 7.10 -4.40 0.50
N SER A 199 6.06 -3.62 0.20
CA SER A 199 4.83 -3.60 1.00
C SER A 199 3.80 -4.57 0.43
N GLU A 200 3.58 -4.52 -0.88
CA GLU A 200 2.60 -5.33 -1.62
C GLU A 200 2.99 -5.42 -3.11
N LEU A 201 3.48 -6.58 -3.54
CA LEU A 201 4.00 -6.79 -4.90
C LEU A 201 2.91 -6.61 -5.97
N THR A 202 1.65 -6.93 -5.63
CA THR A 202 0.49 -6.74 -6.50
C THR A 202 0.35 -5.28 -6.93
N TYR A 203 0.49 -4.34 -5.99
CA TYR A 203 0.39 -2.92 -6.30
C TYR A 203 1.60 -2.41 -7.09
N ALA A 204 2.79 -2.98 -6.90
CA ALA A 204 3.95 -2.64 -7.71
C ALA A 204 3.72 -3.00 -9.19
N SER A 205 3.14 -4.17 -9.45
CA SER A 205 2.72 -4.58 -10.80
C SER A 205 1.70 -3.61 -11.41
N PHE A 206 0.70 -3.18 -10.64
CA PHE A 206 -0.27 -2.18 -11.11
C PHE A 206 0.37 -0.83 -11.40
N LEU A 207 1.34 -0.39 -10.60
CA LEU A 207 2.09 0.84 -10.87
C LEU A 207 2.99 0.73 -12.12
N ILE A 208 3.57 -0.44 -12.39
CA ILE A 208 4.32 -0.70 -13.62
C ILE A 208 3.37 -0.60 -14.84
N ILE A 209 2.19 -1.21 -14.77
CA ILE A 209 1.18 -1.13 -15.82
C ILE A 209 0.73 0.33 -16.04
N LEU A 210 0.40 1.05 -14.96
CA LEU A 210 0.05 2.47 -15.02
C LEU A 210 1.16 3.28 -15.69
N THR A 211 2.42 2.98 -15.37
CA THR A 211 3.58 3.68 -15.93
C THR A 211 3.77 3.39 -17.41
N ALA A 212 3.54 2.15 -17.83
CA ALA A 212 3.55 1.79 -19.24
C ALA A 212 2.45 2.53 -20.00
N ILE A 213 1.22 2.55 -19.49
CA ILE A 213 0.10 3.29 -20.10
C ILE A 213 0.42 4.78 -20.19
N TYR A 214 0.93 5.37 -19.10
CA TYR A 214 1.30 6.79 -19.05
C TYR A 214 2.41 7.13 -20.05
N LEU A 215 3.43 6.28 -20.16
CA LEU A 215 4.50 6.42 -21.15
C LEU A 215 3.94 6.35 -22.58
N LEU A 216 3.13 5.34 -22.88
CA LEU A 216 2.55 5.13 -24.21
C LEU A 216 1.70 6.32 -24.62
N TYR A 217 0.88 6.85 -23.71
CA TYR A 217 0.08 8.05 -23.95
C TYR A 217 0.94 9.24 -24.38
N TRP A 218 2.03 9.53 -23.66
CA TRP A 218 2.88 10.69 -23.96
C TRP A 218 3.78 10.48 -25.17
N VAL A 219 4.24 9.25 -25.42
CA VAL A 219 4.94 8.92 -26.67
C VAL A 219 4.00 9.10 -27.87
N ALA A 220 2.72 8.75 -27.75
CA ALA A 220 1.73 8.96 -28.79
C ALA A 220 1.36 10.45 -28.97
N ALA A 221 1.22 11.20 -27.88
CA ALA A 221 0.82 12.61 -27.90
C ALA A 221 1.95 13.56 -28.36
N ASP A 222 3.16 13.41 -27.81
CA ASP A 222 4.28 14.33 -28.03
C ASP A 222 5.36 13.76 -28.99
N GLY A 223 5.29 12.47 -29.31
CA GLY A 223 6.27 11.76 -30.12
C GLY A 223 7.47 11.24 -29.30
N TRP A 224 8.10 10.18 -29.82
CA TRP A 224 9.25 9.49 -29.19
C TRP A 224 10.41 10.43 -28.83
N LYS A 225 10.80 11.34 -29.74
CA LYS A 225 11.96 12.22 -29.53
C LYS A 225 11.77 13.16 -28.33
N ARG A 226 10.56 13.67 -28.12
CA ARG A 226 10.23 14.54 -26.97
C ARG A 226 10.13 13.75 -25.67
N SER A 227 9.76 12.48 -25.76
CA SER A 227 9.66 11.57 -24.60
C SER A 227 11.00 10.97 -24.17
N LEU A 228 12.08 11.13 -24.93
CA LEU A 228 13.38 10.52 -24.65
C LEU A 228 13.96 10.84 -23.26
N PRO A 229 13.89 12.10 -22.75
CA PRO A 229 14.34 12.39 -21.38
C PRO A 229 13.53 11.65 -20.31
N PHE A 230 12.23 11.47 -20.54
CA PHE A 230 11.36 10.73 -19.63
C PHE A 230 11.65 9.23 -19.70
N LEU A 231 11.82 8.65 -20.89
CA LEU A 231 12.25 7.26 -21.09
C LEU A 231 13.56 6.95 -20.39
N ARG A 232 14.57 7.83 -20.54
CA ARG A 232 15.85 7.72 -19.83
C ARG A 232 15.62 7.67 -18.32
N ASN A 233 14.82 8.59 -17.78
CA ASN A 233 14.55 8.63 -16.36
C ASN A 233 13.78 7.39 -15.89
N LEU A 234 12.84 6.88 -16.69
CA LEU A 234 12.11 5.66 -16.38
C LEU A 234 13.03 4.43 -16.41
N ALA A 235 14.00 4.36 -17.32
CA ALA A 235 15.02 3.33 -17.31
C ALA A 235 15.82 3.34 -16.00
N PHE A 236 16.22 4.52 -15.52
CA PHE A 236 16.88 4.63 -14.21
C PHE A 236 15.96 4.26 -13.04
N VAL A 237 14.67 4.64 -13.06
CA VAL A 237 13.70 4.19 -12.07
C VAL A 237 13.60 2.66 -12.06
N GLY A 238 13.53 2.05 -13.25
CA GLY A 238 13.51 0.60 -13.43
C GLY A 238 14.77 -0.07 -12.91
N ILE A 239 15.96 0.47 -13.22
CA ILE A 239 17.24 -0.04 -12.71
C ILE A 239 17.28 0.01 -11.19
N ILE A 240 16.94 1.14 -10.57
CA ILE A 240 16.95 1.28 -9.10
C ILE A 240 15.94 0.31 -8.47
N PHE A 241 14.75 0.17 -9.07
CA PHE A 241 13.74 -0.78 -8.59
C PHE A 241 14.22 -2.23 -8.69
N LEU A 242 14.77 -2.64 -9.84
CA LEU A 242 15.27 -3.99 -10.05
C LEU A 242 16.48 -4.32 -9.17
N LEU A 243 17.41 -3.38 -9.00
CA LEU A 243 18.53 -3.53 -8.08
C LEU A 243 18.05 -3.63 -6.63
N GLY A 244 17.10 -2.77 -6.24
CA GLY A 244 16.49 -2.79 -4.92
C GLY A 244 15.77 -4.10 -4.64
N MET A 245 14.95 -4.58 -5.58
CA MET A 245 14.20 -5.84 -5.46
C MET A 245 15.05 -7.09 -5.73
N SER A 246 16.30 -6.95 -6.19
CA SER A 246 17.12 -8.07 -6.64
C SER A 246 17.30 -9.20 -5.61
N PRO A 247 17.41 -8.95 -4.28
CA PRO A 247 17.52 -10.06 -3.33
C PRO A 247 16.26 -10.93 -3.28
N VAL A 248 15.08 -10.30 -3.39
CA VAL A 248 13.78 -11.00 -3.41
C VAL A 248 13.60 -11.70 -4.75
N LEU A 249 13.83 -11.00 -5.87
CA LEU A 249 13.67 -11.56 -7.21
C LEU A 249 14.61 -12.75 -7.44
N TYR A 250 15.86 -12.65 -6.97
CA TYR A 250 16.81 -13.76 -7.03
C TYR A 250 16.30 -14.97 -6.26
N ARG A 251 15.77 -14.78 -5.05
CA ARG A 251 15.18 -15.87 -4.26
C ARG A 251 13.94 -16.45 -4.93
N MET A 252 13.03 -15.62 -5.46
CA MET A 252 11.86 -16.10 -6.18
C MET A 252 12.25 -17.03 -7.32
N VAL A 253 13.24 -16.63 -8.13
CA VAL A 253 13.75 -17.46 -9.23
C VAL A 253 14.39 -18.75 -8.73
N ARG A 254 15.17 -18.69 -7.63
CA ARG A 254 15.79 -19.88 -7.01
C ARG A 254 14.75 -20.86 -6.48
N VAL A 255 13.74 -20.38 -5.78
CA VAL A 255 12.65 -21.21 -5.23
C VAL A 255 11.85 -21.82 -6.39
N MET A 256 11.49 -21.04 -7.42
CA MET A 256 10.78 -21.58 -8.59
C MET A 256 11.58 -22.65 -9.35
N ALA A 257 12.91 -22.53 -9.38
CA ALA A 257 13.76 -23.51 -10.03
C ALA A 257 13.83 -24.85 -9.29
N VAL A 258 13.49 -24.89 -8.00
CA VAL A 258 13.55 -26.08 -7.15
C VAL A 258 12.16 -26.65 -6.90
N GLU A 259 11.21 -25.81 -6.49
CA GLU A 259 9.86 -26.18 -6.07
C GLU A 259 8.85 -26.21 -7.22
N GLY A 260 9.19 -25.65 -8.38
CA GLY A 260 8.30 -25.50 -9.52
C GLY A 260 7.63 -24.12 -9.58
N ASP A 261 6.68 -23.96 -10.50
CA ASP A 261 5.96 -22.70 -10.62
C ASP A 261 4.85 -22.55 -9.57
N PHE A 262 4.62 -21.30 -9.16
CA PHE A 262 3.52 -20.91 -8.27
C PHE A 262 2.38 -20.26 -9.07
N LEU A 263 2.23 -20.63 -10.34
CA LEU A 263 1.18 -20.06 -11.18
C LEU A 263 -0.16 -20.66 -10.75
N VAL A 264 -1.11 -19.79 -10.49
CA VAL A 264 -2.46 -20.22 -10.16
C VAL A 264 -3.19 -20.60 -11.45
N GLU A 265 -3.81 -21.78 -11.47
CA GLU A 265 -4.65 -22.18 -12.59
C GLU A 265 -5.90 -21.29 -12.70
N GLY A 266 -6.26 -20.93 -13.93
CA GLY A 266 -7.42 -20.07 -14.21
C GLY A 266 -7.25 -18.65 -13.65
N LEU A 267 -8.31 -18.11 -13.02
CA LEU A 267 -8.28 -16.80 -12.36
C LEU A 267 -7.99 -16.91 -10.86
N GLY A 268 -7.75 -18.13 -10.35
CA GLY A 268 -7.50 -18.35 -8.93
C GLY A 268 -8.57 -17.75 -8.02
N PHE A 269 -8.10 -17.08 -6.98
CA PHE A 269 -8.95 -16.35 -6.05
C PHE A 269 -9.68 -15.16 -6.67
N ALA A 270 -9.31 -14.66 -7.86
CA ALA A 270 -10.07 -13.58 -8.51
C ALA A 270 -11.45 -14.03 -8.99
N ASN A 271 -11.69 -15.33 -9.22
CA ASN A 271 -13.04 -15.86 -9.46
C ASN A 271 -13.95 -15.70 -8.23
N VAL A 272 -13.33 -15.70 -7.05
CA VAL A 272 -14.02 -15.64 -5.76
C VAL A 272 -14.13 -14.16 -5.39
N PHE A 273 -13.02 -13.44 -5.24
CA PHE A 273 -12.99 -12.07 -4.71
C PHE A 273 -13.15 -10.94 -5.75
N SER A 274 -13.69 -11.21 -6.94
CA SER A 274 -13.97 -10.14 -7.91
C SER A 274 -15.28 -9.42 -7.57
N ALA A 275 -15.30 -8.10 -7.78
CA ALA A 275 -16.53 -7.32 -7.65
C ALA A 275 -17.41 -7.57 -8.88
N ASP A 276 -18.69 -7.87 -8.67
CA ASP A 276 -19.66 -7.82 -9.74
C ASP A 276 -20.12 -6.36 -10.00
N VAL A 277 -20.89 -6.14 -11.06
CA VAL A 277 -21.37 -4.79 -11.42
C VAL A 277 -22.33 -4.23 -10.36
N LEU A 278 -23.06 -5.09 -9.64
CA LEU A 278 -23.99 -4.68 -8.59
C LEU A 278 -23.27 -4.24 -7.30
N GLY A 279 -22.08 -4.77 -7.03
CA GLY A 279 -21.26 -4.46 -5.84
C GLY A 279 -20.83 -3.00 -5.77
N PHE A 280 -20.86 -2.28 -6.89
CA PHE A 280 -20.63 -0.82 -6.92
C PHE A 280 -21.82 0.00 -6.42
N LEU A 281 -23.02 -0.58 -6.37
CA LEU A 281 -24.27 0.10 -6.02
C LEU A 281 -24.88 -0.42 -4.71
N VAL A 282 -24.51 -1.61 -4.27
CA VAL A 282 -25.04 -2.25 -3.06
C VAL A 282 -24.04 -2.08 -1.90
N PRO A 283 -24.47 -1.57 -0.74
CA PRO A 283 -23.60 -1.47 0.43
C PRO A 283 -23.12 -2.84 0.92
N SER A 284 -21.87 -2.90 1.41
CA SER A 284 -21.30 -4.12 1.99
C SER A 284 -22.11 -4.62 3.20
N HIS A 285 -22.16 -5.94 3.39
CA HIS A 285 -22.74 -6.55 4.59
C HIS A 285 -21.90 -6.27 5.86
N LEU A 286 -20.62 -5.86 5.70
CA LEU A 286 -19.76 -5.35 6.77
C LEU A 286 -20.06 -3.90 7.14
N HIS A 287 -20.94 -3.21 6.42
CA HIS A 287 -21.27 -1.83 6.75
C HIS A 287 -21.90 -1.76 8.16
N PRO A 288 -21.55 -0.78 9.01
CA PRO A 288 -22.06 -0.68 10.40
C PRO A 288 -23.59 -0.57 10.56
N LEU A 289 -24.31 -0.42 9.45
CA LEU A 289 -25.76 -0.25 9.39
C LEU A 289 -26.41 -1.35 8.54
N SER A 290 -25.70 -2.47 8.36
CA SER A 290 -26.10 -3.55 7.45
C SER A 290 -27.48 -4.12 7.76
N ASP A 291 -27.87 -4.13 9.03
CA ASP A 291 -29.20 -4.55 9.47
C ASP A 291 -30.36 -3.76 8.83
N LEU A 292 -30.12 -2.53 8.37
CA LEU A 292 -31.15 -1.70 7.71
C LEU A 292 -31.49 -2.17 6.30
N TRP A 293 -30.55 -2.80 5.59
CA TRP A 293 -30.73 -3.22 4.19
C TRP A 293 -30.61 -4.73 3.97
N ARG A 294 -30.05 -5.50 4.90
CA ARG A 294 -30.01 -6.98 4.84
C ARG A 294 -31.40 -7.60 4.60
N LYS A 295 -32.47 -6.97 5.08
CA LYS A 295 -33.86 -7.44 4.84
C LYS A 295 -34.35 -7.24 3.41
N ARG A 296 -33.71 -6.35 2.63
CA ARG A 296 -34.13 -5.95 1.27
C ARG A 296 -33.15 -6.43 0.19
N PHE A 297 -31.88 -6.57 0.54
CA PHE A 297 -30.80 -6.97 -0.35
C PHE A 297 -29.97 -8.03 0.38
N ASP A 298 -30.30 -9.31 0.14
CA ASP A 298 -29.51 -10.44 0.61
C ASP A 298 -28.77 -11.04 -0.58
N PHE A 299 -27.49 -10.69 -0.70
CA PHE A 299 -26.65 -11.22 -1.75
C PHE A 299 -25.40 -11.83 -1.13
N SER A 300 -25.49 -13.13 -0.83
CA SER A 300 -24.45 -13.92 -0.15
C SER A 300 -23.11 -13.97 -0.88
N TYR A 301 -23.07 -13.63 -2.17
CA TYR A 301 -21.87 -13.70 -3.02
C TYR A 301 -21.28 -12.31 -3.37
N LEU A 302 -21.99 -11.23 -3.04
CA LEU A 302 -21.83 -9.93 -3.70
C LEU A 302 -20.93 -8.98 -2.89
N ASN A 303 -20.62 -9.36 -1.66
CA ASN A 303 -19.71 -8.69 -0.76
C ASN A 303 -19.06 -9.79 0.06
N PHE A 304 -17.77 -10.04 -0.09
CA PHE A 304 -17.07 -11.04 0.72
C PHE A 304 -17.11 -10.65 2.20
N VAL A 305 -18.05 -11.31 2.86
CA VAL A 305 -18.16 -11.98 4.17
C VAL A 305 -19.66 -12.34 4.37
#